data_AF-A0A420K8R1-F1
#
_entry.id   AF-A0A420K8R1-F1
#
_cell.length_a   1.000
_cell.length_b   1.000
_cell.length_c   1.000
_cell.angle_alpha   90.00
_cell.angle_beta   90.00
_cell.angle_gamma   90.00
#
_symmetry.space_group_name_H-M   'P 1'
#
loop_
_entity.id
_entity.type
_entity.pdbx_description
1 polymer ?
#
loop_
_entity_poly.entity_id
_entity_poly.type
_entity_poly.pdbx_seq_one_letter_code
_entity_poly.pdbx_strand_id
1 'polypeptide(L)'
;MIMYRIEHYLTADGQKDLYTDWLRRLRDMQAKVAVIRRVARVEQGNFGDHKFCRDGVWELRIDLGPGYRVYYGLAGQRLVLLLCGGDKRTQDADIDRAVGYWQDWQRRLDDEKQTP
;
A
#
# COMPACT_ATOMS: atom_id res chain seq x y z
N MET A 1 -20.21 -5.11 -9.37
CA MET A 1 -19.21 -4.20 -8.77
C MET A 1 -17.97 -5.03 -8.46
N ILE A 2 -16.78 -4.59 -8.84
CA ILE A 2 -15.54 -5.33 -8.58
C ILE A 2 -15.16 -5.12 -7.12
N MET A 3 -14.86 -6.20 -6.41
CA MET A 3 -14.38 -6.18 -5.03
C MET A 3 -12.92 -6.61 -5.02
N TYR A 4 -12.07 -5.84 -4.36
CA TYR A 4 -10.66 -6.14 -4.19
C TYR A 4 -10.44 -6.75 -2.81
N ARG A 5 -9.66 -7.84 -2.73
CA ARG A 5 -9.17 -8.33 -1.44
C ARG A 5 -8.00 -7.45 -1.02
N ILE A 6 -8.11 -6.82 0.15
CA ILE A 6 -6.98 -6.10 0.74
C ILE A 6 -6.03 -7.10 1.39
N GLU A 7 -4.76 -7.06 0.97
CA GLU A 7 -3.66 -7.80 1.56
C GLU A 7 -2.60 -6.81 2.02
N HIS A 8 -1.84 -7.17 3.05
CA HIS A 8 -0.77 -6.35 3.58
C HIS A 8 0.55 -7.01 3.22
N TYR A 9 1.49 -6.22 2.72
CA TYR A 9 2.85 -6.67 2.56
C TYR A 9 3.46 -6.95 3.94
N LEU A 10 3.96 -8.16 4.12
CA LEU A 10 4.84 -8.52 5.22
C LEU A 10 6.28 -8.48 4.72
N THR A 11 7.20 -7.94 5.51
CA THR A 11 8.64 -7.97 5.20
C THR A 11 9.13 -9.40 4.89
N ALA A 12 10.29 -9.54 4.25
CA ALA A 12 10.81 -10.85 3.82
C ALA A 12 10.94 -11.87 4.97
N ASP A 13 11.19 -11.41 6.20
CA ASP A 13 11.22 -12.22 7.42
C ASP A 13 9.81 -12.56 8.00
N GLY A 14 8.75 -12.07 7.36
CA GLY A 14 7.36 -12.21 7.77
C GLY A 14 6.99 -11.42 9.03
N GLN A 15 7.89 -10.62 9.60
CA GLN A 15 7.71 -10.07 10.95
C GLN A 15 6.96 -8.73 10.98
N LYS A 16 7.07 -7.92 9.93
CA LYS A 16 6.55 -6.54 9.95
C LYS A 16 5.53 -6.28 8.86
N ASP A 17 4.39 -5.76 9.29
CA ASP A 17 3.40 -5.12 8.43
C ASP A 17 3.67 -3.62 8.42
N LEU A 18 4.25 -3.13 7.32
CA LEU A 18 4.70 -1.73 7.21
C LEU A 18 3.53 -0.74 7.21
N TYR A 19 2.37 -1.13 6.65
CA TYR A 19 1.17 -0.31 6.66
C TYR A 19 0.62 -0.18 8.08
N THR A 20 0.46 -1.30 8.78
CA THR A 20 -0.10 -1.32 10.15
C THR A 20 0.84 -0.63 11.13
N ASP A 21 2.15 -0.87 11.04
CA ASP A 21 3.15 -0.21 11.89
C ASP A 21 3.14 1.30 11.70
N TRP A 22 3.11 1.76 10.44
CA TRP A 22 3.00 3.17 10.13
C TRP A 22 1.71 3.77 10.69
N LEU A 23 0.58 3.11 10.46
CA LEU A 23 -0.72 3.58 10.93
C LEU A 23 -0.73 3.67 12.46
N ARG A 24 -0.18 2.68 13.18
CA ARG A 24 -0.08 2.71 14.64
C ARG A 24 0.72 3.91 15.15
N ARG A 25 1.84 4.25 14.49
CA ARG A 25 2.73 5.35 14.87
C ARG A 25 2.21 6.74 14.48
N LEU A 26 1.27 6.81 13.54
CA LEU A 26 0.70 8.08 13.10
C LEU A 26 -0.08 8.76 14.24
N ARG A 27 0.39 9.96 14.63
CA ARG A 27 -0.23 10.80 15.68
C ARG A 27 -1.44 11.59 15.19
N ASP A 28 -1.48 11.90 13.90
CA ASP A 28 -2.60 12.60 13.26
C ASP A 28 -3.81 11.67 13.14
N MET A 29 -4.78 11.85 14.04
CA MET A 29 -5.97 11.00 14.12
C MET A 29 -6.91 11.22 12.93
N GLN A 30 -7.00 12.44 12.40
CA GLN A 30 -7.85 12.73 11.25
C GLN A 30 -7.32 12.04 10.01
N ALA A 31 -6.00 12.10 9.80
CA ALA A 31 -5.33 11.37 8.74
C ALA A 31 -5.48 9.85 8.89
N LYS A 32 -5.32 9.31 10.10
CA LYS A 32 -5.54 7.88 10.39
C LYS A 32 -6.93 7.42 9.95
N VAL A 33 -7.97 8.16 10.34
CA VAL A 33 -9.36 7.85 9.95
C VAL A 33 -9.55 7.97 8.43
N ALA A 34 -8.96 8.98 7.80
CA ALA A 34 -9.06 9.17 6.35
C ALA A 34 -8.39 8.06 5.55
N VAL A 35 -7.21 7.59 5.99
CA VAL A 35 -6.50 6.43 5.42
C VAL A 35 -7.36 5.18 5.51
N ILE A 36 -7.88 4.84 6.70
CA ILE A 36 -8.72 3.67 6.92
C ILE A 36 -9.97 3.72 6.02
N ARG A 37 -10.66 4.86 5.99
CA ARG A 37 -11.84 5.05 5.13
C ARG A 37 -11.50 4.93 3.64
N ARG A 38 -10.33 5.42 3.23
CA ARG A 38 -9.89 5.29 1.84
C ARG A 38 -9.66 3.82 1.47
N VAL A 39 -8.95 3.06 2.29
CA VAL A 39 -8.70 1.63 2.05
C VAL A 39 -10.02 0.85 1.97
N ALA A 40 -10.97 1.10 2.88
CA ALA A 40 -12.29 0.45 2.86
C ALA A 40 -13.11 0.77 1.60
N ARG A 41 -12.94 1.97 1.01
CA ARG A 41 -13.57 2.31 -0.27
C ARG A 41 -12.90 1.61 -1.44
N VAL A 42 -11.57 1.49 -1.40
CA VAL A 42 -10.80 0.81 -2.45
C VAL A 42 -11.13 -0.67 -2.51
N GLU A 43 -11.38 -1.31 -1.36
CA GLU A 43 -11.90 -2.68 -1.28
C GLU A 43 -13.18 -2.87 -2.11
N GLN A 44 -14.03 -1.84 -2.17
CA GLN A 44 -15.27 -1.81 -2.96
C GLN A 44 -15.07 -1.30 -4.40
N GLY A 45 -13.82 -1.18 -4.84
CA GLY A 45 -13.44 -0.70 -6.17
C GLY A 45 -13.45 0.83 -6.34
N ASN A 46 -13.61 1.59 -5.25
CA ASN A 46 -13.58 3.05 -5.27
C ASN A 46 -12.24 3.60 -4.78
N PHE A 47 -11.31 3.81 -5.72
CA PHE A 47 -9.95 4.28 -5.43
C PHE A 47 -9.88 5.77 -5.06
N GLY A 48 -10.85 6.57 -5.53
CA GLY A 48 -10.82 8.02 -5.41
C GLY A 48 -9.56 8.60 -6.08
N ASP A 49 -8.90 9.54 -5.40
CA ASP A 49 -7.65 10.11 -5.89
C ASP A 49 -6.47 9.14 -5.73
N HIS A 50 -6.01 8.59 -6.86
CA HIS A 50 -4.90 7.67 -6.94
C HIS A 50 -4.10 7.89 -8.23
N LYS A 51 -2.84 7.47 -8.25
CA LYS A 51 -1.95 7.67 -9.39
C LYS A 51 -1.01 6.48 -9.55
N PHE A 52 -0.73 6.11 -10.80
CA PHE A 52 0.38 5.21 -11.09
C PHE A 52 1.72 5.91 -10.81
N CYS A 53 2.63 5.21 -10.15
CA CYS A 53 3.99 5.68 -9.90
C CYS A 53 4.93 5.06 -10.96
N ARG A 54 5.47 3.87 -10.67
CA ARG A 54 6.35 3.09 -11.56
C ARG A 54 6.38 1.62 -11.14
N ASP A 55 6.82 0.75 -12.04
CA ASP A 55 7.12 -0.67 -11.76
C ASP A 55 5.99 -1.43 -11.04
N GLY A 56 4.74 -1.19 -11.44
CA GLY A 56 3.56 -1.83 -10.87
C GLY A 56 3.05 -1.22 -9.56
N VAL A 57 3.72 -0.20 -9.02
CA VAL A 57 3.32 0.53 -7.82
C VAL A 57 2.42 1.72 -8.15
N TRP A 58 1.39 1.87 -7.34
CA TRP A 58 0.44 2.98 -7.35
C TRP A 58 0.43 3.67 -6.00
N GLU A 59 -0.04 4.92 -5.96
CA GLU A 59 -0.29 5.66 -4.73
C GLU A 59 -1.76 6.07 -4.60
N LEU A 60 -2.33 5.91 -3.40
CA LEU A 60 -3.53 6.62 -2.97
C LEU A 60 -3.11 7.95 -2.36
N ARG A 61 -3.70 9.05 -2.83
CA ARG A 61 -3.39 10.40 -2.36
C ARG A 61 -4.44 10.87 -1.36
N ILE A 62 -3.97 11.26 -0.18
CA ILE A 62 -4.80 11.75 0.91
C ILE A 62 -4.33 13.15 1.26
N ASP A 63 -5.13 14.15 0.88
CA ASP A 63 -4.81 15.56 1.05
C ASP A 63 -5.22 16.05 2.45
N LEU A 64 -4.54 15.52 3.46
CA LEU A 64 -4.63 15.94 4.86
C LEU A 64 -3.23 16.11 5.43
N GLY A 65 -3.05 17.14 6.26
CA GLY A 65 -1.77 17.48 6.88
C GLY A 65 -0.65 17.64 5.84
N PRO A 66 0.47 16.89 5.94
CA PRO A 66 1.58 16.97 4.99
C PRO A 66 1.27 16.38 3.59
N GLY A 67 0.14 15.70 3.44
CA GLY A 67 -0.25 15.00 2.21
C GLY A 67 0.22 13.55 2.22
N TYR A 68 -0.51 12.70 2.94
CA TYR A 68 -0.21 11.28 3.11
C TYR A 68 -0.39 10.46 1.82
N ARG A 69 0.39 9.39 1.71
CA ARG A 69 0.34 8.44 0.59
C ARG A 69 0.25 7.02 1.11
N VAL A 70 -0.60 6.22 0.49
CA VAL A 70 -0.61 4.76 0.70
C VAL A 70 -0.16 4.13 -0.62
N TYR A 71 0.97 3.44 -0.60
CA TYR A 71 1.51 2.78 -1.78
C TYR A 71 1.00 1.35 -1.85
N TYR A 72 0.60 0.93 -3.04
CA TYR A 72 0.02 -0.40 -3.23
C TYR A 72 0.39 -0.99 -4.60
N GLY A 73 0.34 -2.32 -4.67
CA GLY A 73 0.41 -3.10 -5.90
C GLY A 73 -0.92 -3.81 -6.18
N LEU A 74 -1.14 -4.19 -7.44
CA LEU A 74 -2.32 -4.95 -7.86
C LEU A 74 -1.92 -6.26 -8.53
N ALA A 75 -2.47 -7.37 -8.04
CA ALA A 75 -2.37 -8.70 -8.65
C ALA A 75 -3.77 -9.28 -8.85
N GLY A 76 -4.36 -9.03 -10.02
CA GLY A 76 -5.77 -9.35 -10.29
C GLY A 76 -6.68 -8.55 -9.36
N GLN A 77 -7.47 -9.24 -8.54
CA GLN A 77 -8.33 -8.63 -7.52
C GLN A 77 -7.66 -8.50 -6.14
N ARG A 78 -6.38 -8.82 -6.01
CA ARG A 78 -5.62 -8.59 -4.77
C ARG A 78 -5.00 -7.21 -4.82
N LEU A 79 -5.30 -6.39 -3.82
CA LEU A 79 -4.64 -5.12 -3.60
C LEU A 79 -3.71 -5.26 -2.40
N VAL A 80 -2.41 -5.16 -2.67
CA VAL A 80 -1.37 -5.35 -1.66
C VAL A 80 -0.90 -3.99 -1.17
N LEU A 81 -1.14 -3.67 0.09
CA LEU A 81 -0.65 -2.47 0.75
C LEU A 81 0.83 -2.64 1.08
N LEU A 82 1.69 -1.80 0.48
CA LEU A 82 3.15 -1.96 0.53
C LEU A 82 3.77 -1.16 1.67
N LEU A 83 3.42 0.13 1.74
CA LEU A 83 3.81 1.03 2.83
C LEU A 83 2.98 2.31 2.78
N CYS A 84 3.13 3.14 3.80
CA CYS A 84 2.57 4.49 3.84
C CYS A 84 3.69 5.54 3.97
N GLY A 85 3.55 6.62 3.22
CA GLY A 85 4.40 7.81 3.25
C GLY A 85 3.69 8.99 3.90
N GLY A 86 4.43 9.81 4.63
CA GLY A 86 3.89 10.96 5.36
C GLY A 86 4.49 12.30 5.01
N ASP A 87 5.38 12.36 4.03
CA ASP A 87 6.01 13.61 3.59
C ASP A 87 6.24 13.56 2.07
N LYS A 88 5.82 14.61 1.37
CA LYS A 88 6.07 14.76 -0.08
C LYS A 88 7.56 14.81 -0.40
N ARG A 89 8.39 15.29 0.53
CA ARG A 89 9.86 15.37 0.36
C ARG A 89 10.53 14.01 0.30
N THR A 90 9.89 12.97 0.84
CA THR A 90 10.41 11.59 0.82
C THR A 90 9.70 10.71 -0.21
N GLN A 91 8.81 11.29 -1.03
CA GLN A 91 7.95 10.54 -1.95
C GLN A 91 8.74 9.63 -2.89
N ASP A 92 9.81 10.12 -3.52
CA ASP A 92 10.59 9.30 -4.45
C ASP A 92 11.24 8.09 -3.77
N ALA A 93 11.81 8.30 -2.57
CA ALA A 93 12.40 7.24 -1.76
C ALA A 93 11.34 6.26 -1.22
N ASP A 94 10.13 6.75 -0.92
CA ASP A 94 8.99 5.91 -0.55
C ASP A 94 8.56 5.02 -1.72
N ILE A 95 8.53 5.57 -2.94
CA ILE A 95 8.20 4.81 -4.15
C ILE A 95 9.27 3.75 -4.40
N ASP A 96 10.57 4.07 -4.29
CA ASP A 96 11.65 3.08 -4.45
C ASP A 96 11.50 1.90 -3.50
N ARG A 97 11.19 2.18 -2.23
CA ARG A 97 10.94 1.12 -1.24
C ARG A 97 9.70 0.31 -1.59
N ALA A 98 8.62 0.96 -2.01
CA ALA A 98 7.39 0.28 -2.42
C ALA A 98 7.65 -0.66 -3.61
N VAL A 99 8.44 -0.23 -4.59
CA VAL A 99 8.83 -1.07 -5.74
C VAL A 99 9.59 -2.32 -5.27
N GLY A 100 10.55 -2.16 -4.36
CA GLY A 100 11.27 -3.29 -3.79
C GLY A 100 10.35 -4.29 -3.07
N TYR A 101 9.41 -3.79 -2.25
CA TYR A 101 8.43 -4.63 -1.56
C TYR A 101 7.46 -5.32 -2.52
N TRP A 102 7.06 -4.62 -3.59
CA TRP A 102 6.19 -5.20 -4.60
C TRP A 102 6.85 -6.35 -5.34
N GLN A 103 8.08 -6.16 -5.80
CA GLN A 103 8.86 -7.21 -6.47
C GLN A 103 9.11 -8.42 -5.54
N ASP A 104 9.39 -8.16 -4.26
CA ASP A 104 9.56 -9.21 -3.26
C ASP A 104 8.27 -10.01 -3.02
N TRP A 105 7.11 -9.35 -2.95
CA TRP A 105 5.82 -10.02 -2.83
C TRP A 105 5.50 -10.88 -4.06
N GLN A 106 5.74 -10.35 -5.26
CA GLN A 106 5.51 -11.08 -6.51
C GLN A 106 6.36 -12.35 -6.58
N ARG A 107 7.64 -12.26 -6.22
CA ARG A 107 8.55 -13.41 -6.20
C ARG A 107 8.05 -14.53 -5.28
N ARG A 108 7.65 -14.18 -4.06
CA ARG A 108 7.13 -15.16 -3.09
C ARG A 108 5.84 -15.82 -3.54
N LEU A 109 4.95 -15.07 -4.20
CA LEU A 109 3.72 -15.64 -4.75
C LEU A 109 4.02 -16.66 -5.85
N ASP A 110 5.03 -16.41 -6.68
CA ASP A 110 5.40 -17.32 -7.75
C ASP A 110 6.10 -18.59 -7.22
N ASP A 111 6.88 -18.48 -6.14
CA ASP A 111 7.46 -19.63 -5.43
C ASP A 111 6.39 -20.52 -4.79
N GLU A 112 5.36 -19.92 -4.17
CA GLU A 112 4.21 -20.67 -3.61
C GLU A 112 3.45 -21.45 -4.68
N LYS A 113 3.27 -20.89 -5.88
CA LYS A 113 2.58 -21.55 -7.00
C LYS A 113 3.38 -22.70 -7.61
N GLN A 114 4.69 -22.74 -7.41
CA GLN A 114 5.60 -23.76 -7.96
C GLN A 114 5.83 -24.94 -6.99
N THR A 115 5.29 -24.87 -5.78
CA THR A 115 5.36 -25.99 -4.82
C THR A 115 4.30 -27.05 -5.20
N PRO A 116 4.68 -28.34 -5.37
CA PRO A 116 3.76 -29.42 -5.81
C PRO A 116 2.61 -29.73 -4.85
#